data_AF-A0A7W0XYK4-F1
#
_entry.id   AF-A0A7W0XYK4-F1
#
_cell.length_a   1.000
_cell.length_b   1.000
_cell.length_c   1.000
_cell.angle_alpha   90.00
_cell.angle_beta   90.00
_cell.angle_gamma   90.00
#
_symmetry.space_group_name_H-M   'P 1'
#
loop_
_entity.id
_entity.type
_entity.pdbx_description
1 polymer ?
#
loop_
_entity_poly.entity_id
_entity_poly.type
_entity_poly.pdbx_seq_one_letter_code
_entity_poly.pdbx_strand_id
1 'polypeptide(L)' 'MKSRLLDSIQRGRPIVGVSHVIQDESVTETLRDVELDFLLIDMQHIAITIE' A
#
# COMPACT_ATOMS: atom_id res chain seq x y z
N MET A 1 13.53 -11.83 -10.05
CA MET A 1 13.18 -10.39 -10.14
C MET A 1 13.33 -9.80 -8.75
N LYS A 2 14.22 -8.82 -8.53
CA LYS A 2 14.48 -8.27 -7.19
C LYS A 2 13.49 -7.14 -6.91
N SER A 3 12.89 -7.10 -5.72
CA SER A 3 11.93 -6.07 -5.35
C SER A 3 12.65 -4.74 -5.10
N ARG A 4 12.23 -3.68 -5.81
CA ARG A 4 12.74 -2.31 -5.62
C ARG A 4 12.52 -1.80 -4.18
N LEU A 5 11.44 -2.26 -3.53
CA LEU A 5 11.13 -1.95 -2.14
C LEU A 5 12.16 -2.60 -1.20
N LEU A 6 12.40 -3.91 -1.35
CA LEU A 6 13.39 -4.63 -0.52
C LEU A 6 14.79 -4.05 -0.69
N ASP A 7 15.16 -3.67 -1.91
CA ASP A 7 16.45 -3.02 -2.18
C ASP A 7 16.56 -1.64 -1.50
N SER A 8 15.47 -0.87 -1.46
CA SER A 8 15.44 0.44 -0.77
C SER A 8 15.59 0.28 0.74
N ILE A 9 14.90 -0.70 1.33
CA ILE A 9 14.99 -1.03 2.76
C ILE A 9 16.41 -1.46 3.13
N GLN A 10 17.02 -2.36 2.35
CA GLN A 10 18.38 -2.87 2.59
C GLN A 10 19.44 -1.77 2.54
N ARG A 11 19.19 -0.68 1.80
CA ARG A 11 20.10 0.46 1.68
C ARG A 11 19.84 1.56 2.71
N GLY A 12 18.88 1.37 3.61
CA GLY A 12 18.49 2.40 4.59
C GLY A 12 17.88 3.65 3.96
N ARG A 13 17.36 3.56 2.73
CA ARG A 13 16.64 4.66 2.10
C ARG A 13 15.28 4.80 2.81
N PRO A 14 14.89 6.01 3.27
CA PRO A 14 13.53 6.26 3.75
C PRO A 14 12.52 5.88 2.68
N ILE A 15 11.46 5.19 3.08
CA ILE A 15 10.36 4.78 2.20
C ILE A 15 9.06 5.38 2.72
N VAL A 16 8.22 5.87 1.81
CA VAL A 16 6.91 6.44 2.13
C VAL A 16 5.85 5.60 1.46
N GLY A 17 4.81 5.23 2.21
CA GLY A 17 3.70 4.42 1.70
C GLY A 17 2.38 4.84 2.33
N VAL A 18 1.31 4.26 1.81
CA VAL A 18 -0.06 4.45 2.32
C VAL A 18 -0.62 3.12 2.78
N SER A 19 -1.43 3.16 3.85
CA SER A 19 -2.26 2.04 4.27
C SER A 19 -3.73 2.40 4.07
N HIS A 20 -4.54 1.47 3.56
CA HIS A 20 -5.99 1.62 3.52
C HIS A 20 -6.72 0.32 3.90
N VAL A 21 -7.93 0.50 4.42
CA VAL A 21 -8.85 -0.57 4.88
C VAL A 21 -10.12 -0.65 4.02
N ILE A 22 -10.21 0.17 2.98
CA ILE A 22 -11.40 0.29 2.12
C ILE A 22 -11.47 -0.92 1.18
N GLN A 23 -12.57 -1.68 1.25
CA GLN A 23 -12.83 -2.85 0.41
C GLN A 23 -13.43 -2.43 -0.95
N ASP A 24 -12.71 -1.57 -1.67
CA ASP A 24 -13.06 -1.09 -3.00
C ASP A 24 -11.81 -1.12 -3.88
N GLU A 25 -11.85 -1.91 -4.95
CA GLU A 25 -10.74 -2.05 -5.90
C GLU A 25 -10.40 -0.71 -6.58
N SER A 26 -11.39 0.16 -6.82
CA SER A 26 -11.17 1.46 -7.45
C SER A 26 -10.31 2.39 -6.59
N VAL A 27 -10.37 2.26 -5.27
CA VAL A 27 -9.50 2.98 -4.34
C VAL A 27 -8.06 2.47 -4.45
N THR A 28 -7.88 1.16 -4.54
CA THR A 28 -6.55 0.55 -4.70
C THR A 28 -5.91 1.01 -6.01
N GLU A 29 -6.66 1.01 -7.12
CA GLU A 29 -6.17 1.50 -8.41
C GLU A 29 -5.84 3.00 -8.36
N THR A 30 -6.70 3.83 -7.76
CA THR A 30 -6.45 5.27 -7.59
C THR A 30 -5.16 5.54 -6.81
N LEU A 31 -4.88 4.73 -5.78
CA LEU A 31 -3.68 4.91 -4.95
C LEU A 31 -2.40 4.42 -5.64
N ARG A 32 -2.47 3.61 -6.70
CA ARG A 32 -1.28 3.20 -7.49
C ARG A 32 -0.68 4.35 -8.29
N ASP A 33 -1.49 5.34 -8.64
CA ASP A 33 -1.04 6.53 -9.37
C ASP A 33 -0.37 7.58 -8.47
N VAL A 34 -0.42 7.39 -7.15
CA VAL A 34 0.30 8.23 -6.19
C VAL A 34 1.76 7.78 -6.14
N GLU A 35 2.69 8.74 -6.16
CA GLU A 35 4.14 8.47 -6.10
C GLU A 35 4.58 7.97 -4.70
N LEU A 36 4.24 6.72 -4.39
CA LEU A 36 4.55 6.03 -3.14
C LEU A 36 5.54 4.88 -3.39
N ASP A 37 6.36 4.54 -2.40
CA ASP A 37 7.27 3.38 -2.49
C ASP A 37 6.52 2.05 -2.26
N PHE A 38 5.38 2.07 -1.54
CA PHE A 38 4.52 0.90 -1.34
C PHE A 38 3.07 1.27 -0.97
N LEU A 39 2.18 0.30 -1.18
CA LEU A 39 0.79 0.33 -0.75
C LEU A 39 0.53 -0.88 0.16
N LEU A 40 -0.03 -0.63 1.34
CA LEU A 40 -0.44 -1.66 2.30
C LEU A 40 -1.96 -1.80 2.27
N ILE A 41 -2.43 -2.98 1.85
CA ILE A 41 -3.84 -3.35 1.94
C ILE A 41 -4.04 -4.05 3.27
N ASP A 42 -4.67 -3.38 4.23
CA ASP A 42 -4.93 -3.97 5.54
C ASP A 42 -6.18 -4.85 5.48
N MET A 43 -5.94 -6.14 5.21
CA MET A 43 -6.99 -7.16 5.18
C MET A 43 -7.41 -7.64 6.59
N GLN A 44 -6.68 -7.25 7.64
CA GLN A 44 -6.96 -7.68 9.02
C GLN A 44 -7.97 -6.77 9.71
N HIS A 45 -7.94 -5.47 9.41
CA HIS A 45 -8.82 -4.46 9.99
C HIS A 45 -9.77 -3.85 8.96
N ILE A 46 -10.16 -4.63 7.94
CA ILE A 46 -11.07 -4.16 6.88
C ILE A 46 -12.28 -3.45 7.50
N ALA A 47 -12.55 -2.25 6.99
CA ALA A 47 -13.74 -1.50 7.34
C ALA A 47 -14.94 -2.13 6.61
N ILE A 48 -15.62 -3.07 7.27
CA ILE A 48 -16.89 -3.62 6.79
C ILE A 48 -17.98 -2.64 7.22
N THR A 49 -18.69 -2.06 6.25
CA THR A 49 -19.95 -1.37 6.53
C THR A 49 -21.02 -2.45 6.66
N ILE A 50 -21.57 -2.63 7.86
CA ILE A 50 -22.72 -3.52 8.09
C ILE A 50 -23.96 -2.68 7.83
N GLU A 51 -24.70 -3.00 6.75
CA GLU A 51 -26.05 -2.48 6.48
C GLU A 51 -27.11 -3.18 7.34
#